data_AF-A0A7R9L3A3-F1
#
_entry.id   AF-A0A7R9L3A3-F1
#
_cell.length_a   1.000
_cell.length_b   1.000
_cell.length_c   1.000
_cell.angle_alpha   90.00
_cell.angle_beta   90.00
_cell.angle_gamma   90.00
#
_symmetry.space_group_name_H-M   'P 1'
#
loop_
_entity.id
_entity.type
_entity.pdbx_description
1 polymer ?
#
loop_
_entity_poly.entity_id
_entity_poly.type
_entity_poly.pdbx_seq_one_letter_code
_entity_poly.pdbx_strand_id
1 'polypeptide(L)'
;MSDNESQEVVDSEQRPYEHLITDTTDLAAFVNQLTLNETNIKTNASDLRTGLVYSEEMSEHRCLWDDNYEENPKRFTQTLKRFKELELIDRCLALSPRQATEEEILRIHSSDHLSDMKSTRNVEDVELLEEKSSHFDAVYIHPKTYDLALYSAGSTIDLMDDIVSGKVKNGFALVRPPGHHAMAAEPCGYCIFNNVAIGAKHCIDNLGLERILIVDWDVHHGQATQYSFYDDPRVLYFSIHRYEFGAFWPELIETIETLLKQQNPDAFVRLE
;
A
#
# COMPACT_ATOMS: atom_id res chain seq x y z
N MET A 1 53.70 -43.40 42.10
CA MET A 1 52.67 -44.35 41.62
C MET A 1 51.41 -43.52 41.50
N SER A 2 51.27 -42.78 40.39
CA SER A 2 50.71 -43.23 39.09
C SER A 2 49.18 -43.19 39.15
N ASP A 3 48.39 -42.60 38.26
CA ASP A 3 48.51 -41.81 37.03
C ASP A 3 47.16 -41.05 36.95
N ASN A 4 47.12 -39.76 36.61
CA ASN A 4 46.94 -39.21 35.27
C ASN A 4 45.62 -39.62 34.57
N GLU A 5 44.62 -38.73 34.60
CA GLU A 5 43.67 -38.57 33.48
C GLU A 5 43.36 -37.07 33.34
N SER A 6 43.89 -36.52 32.25
CA SER A 6 43.68 -35.19 31.69
C SER A 6 42.73 -35.30 30.51
N GLN A 7 41.83 -34.33 30.32
CA GLN A 7 41.31 -33.79 29.04
C GLN A 7 40.01 -33.02 29.33
N GLU A 8 39.63 -31.94 28.66
CA GLU A 8 40.28 -30.93 27.82
C GLU A 8 39.20 -29.86 27.63
N VAL A 9 39.59 -28.59 27.63
CA VAL A 9 38.73 -27.49 27.21
C VAL A 9 38.63 -27.55 25.69
N VAL A 10 37.40 -27.57 25.15
CA VAL A 10 37.17 -27.32 23.72
C VAL A 10 36.16 -26.19 23.60
N ASP A 11 36.74 -25.00 23.39
CA ASP A 11 36.14 -23.91 22.63
C ASP A 11 36.16 -24.35 21.15
N SER A 12 35.03 -24.22 20.45
CA SER A 12 34.98 -24.46 19.01
C SER A 12 34.09 -23.40 18.34
N GLU A 13 34.76 -22.32 17.96
CA GLU A 13 34.86 -21.84 16.57
C GLU A 13 33.55 -21.72 15.76
N GLN A 14 33.26 -20.45 15.42
CA GLN A 14 32.94 -19.96 14.08
C GLN A 14 32.38 -21.00 13.09
N ARG A 15 31.09 -20.89 12.76
CA ARG A 15 30.56 -21.48 11.52
C ARG A 15 30.77 -20.52 10.35
N PRO A 16 31.37 -20.98 9.24
CA PRO A 16 31.73 -20.14 8.10
C PRO A 16 30.55 -19.97 7.14
N TYR A 17 30.29 -18.73 6.73
CA TYR A 17 29.61 -18.44 5.47
C TYR A 17 30.63 -18.60 4.34
N GLU A 18 30.90 -19.85 3.95
CA GLU A 18 31.58 -20.16 2.69
C GLU A 18 30.62 -20.89 1.77
N HIS A 19 29.85 -20.11 1.00
CA HIS A 19 29.52 -20.52 -0.36
C HIS A 19 30.43 -19.73 -1.30
N LEU A 20 31.50 -20.41 -1.71
CA LEU A 20 32.47 -19.95 -2.70
C LEU A 20 31.75 -19.72 -4.04
N ILE A 21 31.74 -18.47 -4.51
CA ILE A 21 31.54 -18.13 -5.92
C ILE A 21 32.83 -18.57 -6.64
N THR A 22 32.79 -19.71 -7.33
CA THR A 22 33.98 -20.30 -7.97
C THR A 22 34.18 -19.86 -9.42
N ASP A 23 33.48 -18.83 -9.89
CA ASP A 23 33.60 -18.38 -11.27
C ASP A 23 33.98 -16.90 -11.34
N THR A 24 35.18 -16.61 -11.84
CA THR A 24 35.68 -15.23 -12.06
C THR A 24 34.81 -14.47 -13.07
N THR A 25 33.97 -15.18 -13.83
CA THR A 25 33.03 -14.61 -14.78
C THR A 25 31.83 -13.95 -14.07
N ASP A 26 31.43 -14.45 -12.88
CA ASP A 26 30.33 -13.88 -12.09
C ASP A 26 30.72 -12.61 -11.35
N LEU A 27 31.97 -12.51 -10.87
CA LEU A 27 32.46 -11.29 -10.23
C LEU A 27 32.59 -10.14 -11.24
N ALA A 28 33.03 -10.43 -12.46
CA ALA A 28 33.09 -9.44 -13.53
C ALA A 28 31.69 -9.03 -14.00
N ALA A 29 30.71 -9.95 -14.02
CA ALA A 29 29.32 -9.64 -14.32
C ALA A 29 28.66 -8.78 -13.22
N PHE A 30 28.92 -9.10 -11.95
CA PHE A 30 28.43 -8.35 -10.79
C PHE A 30 29.07 -6.95 -10.71
N VAL A 31 30.38 -6.85 -10.91
CA VAL A 31 31.08 -5.57 -10.98
C VAL A 31 30.61 -4.76 -12.19
N ASN A 32 30.42 -5.37 -13.37
CA ASN A 32 29.81 -4.68 -14.52
C ASN A 32 28.36 -4.27 -14.26
N GLN A 33 27.58 -5.02 -13.48
CA GLN A 33 26.23 -4.59 -13.06
C GLN A 33 26.30 -3.35 -12.16
N LEU A 34 27.27 -3.29 -11.25
CA LEU A 34 27.52 -2.14 -10.40
C LEU A 34 28.06 -0.93 -11.20
N THR A 35 28.98 -1.12 -12.15
CA THR A 35 29.48 -0.03 -13.02
C THR A 35 28.49 0.41 -14.08
N LEU A 36 27.61 -0.47 -14.58
CA LEU A 36 26.48 -0.09 -15.46
C LEU A 36 25.45 0.75 -14.71
N ASN A 37 25.24 0.49 -13.41
CA ASN A 37 24.41 1.34 -12.54
C ASN A 37 25.05 2.72 -12.27
N GLU A 38 26.38 2.84 -12.32
CA GLU A 38 27.07 4.13 -12.18
C GLU A 38 27.18 4.94 -13.49
N THR A 39 27.08 4.30 -14.67
CA THR A 39 27.36 4.97 -15.97
C THR A 39 26.15 5.26 -16.86
N ASN A 40 24.93 4.89 -16.46
CA ASN A 40 23.68 5.39 -17.06
C ASN A 40 22.66 5.43 -15.91
N ILE A 41 22.35 6.57 -15.30
CA ILE A 41 21.67 7.70 -15.93
C ILE A 41 21.91 8.93 -15.03
N LYS A 42 22.68 9.92 -15.50
CA LYS A 42 22.56 11.30 -14.98
C LYS A 42 21.38 11.98 -15.68
N THR A 43 20.17 11.45 -15.56
CA THR A 43 19.00 12.32 -15.74
C THR A 43 19.04 13.24 -14.53
N ASN A 44 19.18 14.54 -14.76
CA ASN A 44 18.98 15.46 -13.67
C ASN A 44 17.56 15.22 -13.13
N ALA A 45 17.38 15.24 -11.81
CA ALA A 45 16.05 15.12 -11.21
C ALA A 45 15.07 16.23 -11.70
N SER A 46 15.58 17.27 -12.38
CA SER A 46 14.79 18.27 -13.11
C SER A 46 14.12 17.75 -14.38
N ASP A 47 14.65 16.69 -14.97
CA ASP A 47 14.22 16.16 -16.28
C ASP A 47 13.25 14.98 -16.12
N LEU A 48 13.13 14.45 -14.90
CA LEU A 48 12.19 13.38 -14.56
C LEU A 48 10.76 13.93 -14.54
N ARG A 49 9.87 13.23 -15.23
CA ARG A 49 8.44 13.54 -15.30
C ARG A 49 7.68 13.00 -14.09
N THR A 50 6.47 13.50 -13.90
CA THR A 50 5.47 12.91 -13.00
C THR A 50 4.92 11.63 -13.62
N GLY A 51 4.92 10.51 -12.88
CA GLY A 51 4.26 9.28 -13.28
C GLY A 51 2.75 9.37 -13.09
N LEU A 52 1.98 8.82 -14.03
CA LEU A 52 0.53 8.70 -13.94
C LEU A 52 0.13 7.28 -14.28
N VAL A 53 -0.53 6.60 -13.35
CA VAL A 53 -1.08 5.24 -13.54
C VAL A 53 -2.58 5.25 -13.33
N TYR A 54 -3.31 4.62 -14.25
CA TYR A 54 -4.74 4.36 -14.17
C TYR A 54 -5.12 3.21 -15.12
N SER A 55 -6.26 2.56 -14.86
CA SER A 55 -6.92 1.66 -15.81
C SER A 55 -8.34 2.15 -16.06
N GLU A 56 -8.75 2.25 -17.33
CA GLU A 56 -10.14 2.62 -17.67
C GLU A 56 -11.15 1.58 -17.15
N GLU A 57 -10.70 0.34 -16.90
CA GLU A 57 -11.51 -0.74 -16.29
C GLU A 57 -11.98 -0.39 -14.87
N MET A 58 -11.31 0.55 -14.18
CA MET A 58 -11.75 1.06 -12.88
C MET A 58 -13.15 1.69 -12.94
N SER A 59 -13.64 2.07 -14.12
CA SER A 59 -14.99 2.58 -14.32
C SER A 59 -16.08 1.50 -14.31
N GLU A 60 -15.72 0.21 -14.30
CA GLU A 60 -16.67 -0.89 -14.28
C GLU A 60 -17.18 -1.19 -12.86
N HIS A 61 -16.39 -0.89 -11.82
CA HIS A 61 -16.76 -1.07 -10.42
C HIS A 61 -17.84 -0.08 -9.98
N ARG A 62 -19.04 -0.60 -9.73
CA ARG A 62 -20.24 0.15 -9.30
C ARG A 62 -21.14 -0.73 -8.43
N CYS A 63 -21.95 -0.09 -7.60
CA CYS A 63 -23.05 -0.76 -6.89
C CYS A 63 -24.11 -1.23 -7.92
N LEU A 64 -24.58 -2.47 -7.79
CA LEU A 64 -25.52 -3.06 -8.76
C LEU A 64 -27.00 -2.88 -8.37
N TRP A 65 -27.26 -2.48 -7.13
CA TRP A 65 -28.61 -2.28 -6.57
C TRP A 65 -28.92 -0.80 -6.26
N ASP A 66 -27.92 0.09 -6.31
CA ASP A 66 -28.10 1.54 -6.15
C ASP A 66 -27.22 2.34 -7.12
N ASP A 67 -27.84 2.92 -8.15
CA ASP A 67 -27.17 3.76 -9.15
C ASP A 67 -26.70 5.12 -8.59
N ASN A 68 -27.18 5.53 -7.42
CA ASN A 68 -26.85 6.80 -6.78
C ASN A 68 -25.82 6.69 -5.65
N TYR A 69 -25.28 5.49 -5.44
CA TYR A 69 -24.26 5.24 -4.43
C TYR A 69 -23.10 6.24 -4.55
N GLU A 70 -22.62 6.78 -3.42
CA GLU A 70 -21.67 7.90 -3.39
C GLU A 70 -20.34 7.51 -4.04
N GLU A 71 -19.88 6.29 -3.78
CA GLU A 71 -18.71 5.70 -4.42
C GLU A 71 -19.09 5.05 -5.76
N ASN A 72 -18.90 5.78 -6.86
CA ASN A 72 -19.33 5.35 -8.20
C ASN A 72 -18.32 5.70 -9.31
N PRO A 73 -18.47 5.11 -10.53
CA PRO A 73 -17.57 5.33 -11.67
C PRO A 73 -17.38 6.78 -12.11
N LYS A 74 -18.30 7.70 -11.79
CA LYS A 74 -18.16 9.11 -12.16
C LYS A 74 -16.99 9.76 -11.43
N ARG A 75 -16.63 9.30 -10.23
CA ARG A 75 -15.44 9.77 -9.50
C ARG A 75 -14.16 9.60 -10.33
N PHE A 76 -14.02 8.47 -11.02
CA PHE A 76 -12.90 8.20 -11.91
C PHE A 76 -13.04 8.94 -13.25
N THR A 77 -14.16 8.73 -13.96
CA THR A 77 -14.32 9.24 -15.33
C THR A 77 -14.34 10.77 -15.40
N GLN A 78 -14.92 11.47 -14.41
CA GLN A 78 -14.89 12.94 -14.36
C GLN A 78 -13.50 13.47 -14.01
N THR A 79 -12.76 12.81 -13.13
CA THR A 79 -11.37 13.16 -12.84
C THR A 79 -10.50 13.03 -14.08
N LEU A 80 -10.61 11.89 -14.79
CA LEU A 80 -9.84 11.66 -16.00
C LEU A 80 -10.23 12.62 -17.13
N LYS A 81 -11.53 12.92 -17.29
CA LYS A 81 -12.01 13.97 -18.19
C LYS A 81 -11.37 15.31 -17.85
N ARG A 82 -11.33 15.68 -16.57
CA ARG A 82 -10.73 16.95 -16.13
C ARG A 82 -9.23 16.99 -16.40
N PHE A 83 -8.51 15.88 -16.21
CA PHE A 83 -7.10 15.77 -16.57
C PHE A 83 -6.87 15.95 -18.07
N LYS A 84 -7.74 15.40 -18.93
CA LYS A 84 -7.70 15.58 -20.39
C LYS A 84 -7.95 17.04 -20.79
N GLU A 85 -9.00 17.67 -20.24
CA GLU A 85 -9.34 19.08 -20.52
C GLU A 85 -8.24 20.06 -20.13
N LEU A 86 -7.45 19.73 -19.11
CA LEU A 86 -6.33 20.52 -18.63
C LEU A 86 -4.98 20.10 -19.24
N GLU A 87 -5.00 19.16 -20.19
CA GLU A 87 -3.80 18.65 -20.87
C GLU A 87 -2.74 18.12 -19.89
N LEU A 88 -3.19 17.57 -18.74
CA LEU A 88 -2.28 17.08 -17.69
C LEU A 88 -1.72 15.69 -18.00
N ILE A 89 -2.50 14.86 -18.70
CA ILE A 89 -2.10 13.48 -19.03
C ILE A 89 -0.84 13.49 -19.90
N ASP A 90 -0.83 14.29 -20.96
CA ASP A 90 0.29 14.36 -21.92
C ASP A 90 1.58 14.92 -21.28
N ARG A 91 1.47 15.57 -20.13
CA ARG A 91 2.62 16.06 -19.35
C ARG A 91 3.23 14.98 -18.46
N CYS A 92 2.49 13.92 -18.14
CA CYS A 92 2.93 12.82 -17.29
C CYS A 92 3.55 11.67 -18.08
N LEU A 93 4.46 10.93 -17.46
CA LEU A 93 4.87 9.63 -17.96
C LEU A 93 3.74 8.63 -17.65
N ALA A 94 3.13 8.07 -18.70
CA ALA A 94 2.12 7.02 -18.55
C ALA A 94 2.80 5.74 -18.03
N LEU A 95 2.30 5.22 -16.92
CA LEU A 95 2.74 3.98 -16.30
C LEU A 95 1.65 2.92 -16.46
N SER A 96 2.06 1.67 -16.64
CA SER A 96 1.13 0.56 -16.84
C SER A 96 0.57 0.09 -15.50
N PRO A 97 -0.75 -0.07 -15.34
CA PRO A 97 -1.32 -0.69 -14.16
C PRO A 97 -1.03 -2.19 -14.15
N ARG A 98 -0.91 -2.77 -12.95
CA ARG A 98 -0.86 -4.23 -12.75
C ARG A 98 -1.71 -4.65 -11.56
N GLN A 99 -2.05 -5.93 -11.51
CA GLN A 99 -2.63 -6.54 -10.32
C GLN A 99 -1.54 -6.79 -9.27
N ALA A 100 -1.86 -6.51 -8.01
CA ALA A 100 -1.07 -6.99 -6.87
C ALA A 100 -1.10 -8.52 -6.81
N THR A 101 0.01 -9.13 -6.36
CA THR A 101 0.05 -10.55 -6.06
C THR A 101 -0.60 -10.82 -4.71
N GLU A 102 -1.01 -12.07 -4.47
CA GLU A 102 -1.60 -12.46 -3.18
C GLU A 102 -0.60 -12.25 -2.03
N GLU A 103 0.69 -12.51 -2.26
CA GLU A 103 1.75 -12.28 -1.28
C GLU A 103 1.91 -10.80 -0.93
N GLU A 104 1.68 -9.88 -1.87
CA GLU A 104 1.68 -8.44 -1.59
C GLU A 104 0.48 -8.05 -0.72
N ILE A 105 -0.72 -8.57 -1.03
CA ILE A 105 -1.92 -8.32 -0.23
C ILE A 105 -1.77 -8.86 1.20
N LEU A 106 -1.20 -10.06 1.35
CA LEU A 106 -1.03 -10.76 2.63
C LEU A 106 -0.07 -10.07 3.61
N ARG A 107 0.65 -9.01 3.18
CA ARG A 107 1.50 -8.22 4.07
C ARG A 107 0.73 -7.34 5.05
N ILE A 108 -0.51 -7.00 4.68
CA ILE A 108 -1.41 -6.16 5.49
C ILE A 108 -2.67 -6.94 5.85
N HIS A 109 -3.17 -7.76 4.94
CA HIS A 109 -4.43 -8.46 5.11
C HIS A 109 -4.25 -9.93 5.49
N SER A 110 -5.23 -10.46 6.21
CA SER A 110 -5.32 -11.88 6.53
C SER A 110 -5.64 -12.72 5.28
N SER A 111 -5.27 -14.00 5.34
CA SER A 111 -5.63 -14.98 4.31
C SER A 111 -7.13 -15.14 4.16
N ASP A 112 -7.88 -15.02 5.26
CA ASP A 112 -9.32 -15.21 5.27
C ASP A 112 -10.01 -14.06 4.54
N HIS A 113 -9.62 -12.81 4.81
CA HIS A 113 -10.10 -11.64 4.07
C HIS A 113 -9.81 -11.74 2.57
N LEU A 114 -8.57 -12.10 2.22
CA LEU A 114 -8.18 -12.31 0.83
C LEU A 114 -9.04 -13.39 0.15
N SER A 115 -9.20 -14.55 0.80
CA SER A 115 -10.00 -15.65 0.27
C SER A 115 -11.47 -15.26 0.13
N ASP A 116 -12.00 -14.52 1.09
CA ASP A 116 -13.38 -14.06 1.10
C ASP A 116 -13.67 -13.12 -0.08
N MET A 117 -12.81 -12.11 -0.29
CA MET A 117 -12.93 -11.21 -1.45
C MET A 117 -12.70 -11.94 -2.77
N LYS A 118 -11.73 -12.87 -2.81
CA LYS A 118 -11.47 -13.69 -4.01
C LYS A 118 -12.67 -14.55 -4.40
N SER A 119 -13.47 -15.03 -3.43
CA SER A 119 -14.66 -15.83 -3.72
C SER A 119 -15.80 -15.06 -4.38
N THR A 120 -15.78 -13.72 -4.35
CA THR A 120 -16.81 -12.89 -5.02
C THR A 120 -16.49 -12.64 -6.50
N ARG A 121 -15.30 -13.01 -6.96
CA ARG A 121 -14.86 -12.84 -8.35
C ARG A 121 -15.83 -13.55 -9.31
N ASN A 122 -16.33 -12.81 -10.29
CA ASN A 122 -17.25 -13.30 -11.34
C ASN A 122 -18.58 -13.88 -10.81
N VAL A 123 -18.96 -13.58 -9.56
CA VAL A 123 -20.28 -13.93 -9.04
C VAL A 123 -21.30 -12.96 -9.64
N GLU A 124 -22.19 -13.44 -10.49
CA GLU A 124 -23.22 -12.62 -11.16
C GLU A 124 -24.54 -12.54 -10.38
N ASP A 125 -24.65 -13.26 -9.27
CA ASP A 125 -25.82 -13.23 -8.40
C ASP A 125 -25.82 -11.94 -7.56
N VAL A 126 -26.63 -10.98 -8.00
CA VAL A 126 -26.71 -9.64 -7.40
C VAL A 126 -27.26 -9.68 -5.97
N GLU A 127 -28.26 -10.53 -5.70
CA GLU A 127 -28.86 -10.64 -4.36
C GLU A 127 -27.84 -11.21 -3.36
N LEU A 128 -27.08 -12.23 -3.77
CA LEU A 128 -26.00 -12.78 -2.96
C LEU A 128 -24.90 -11.74 -2.68
N LEU A 129 -24.53 -10.93 -3.67
CA LEU A 129 -23.52 -9.88 -3.49
C LEU A 129 -24.03 -8.75 -2.58
N GLU A 130 -25.29 -8.36 -2.70
CA GLU A 130 -25.93 -7.37 -1.83
C GLU A 130 -25.99 -7.88 -0.38
N GLU A 131 -26.46 -9.11 -0.18
CA GLU A 131 -26.49 -9.77 1.13
C GLU A 131 -25.09 -9.81 1.74
N LYS A 132 -24.09 -10.26 0.98
CA LYS A 132 -22.71 -10.28 1.45
C LYS A 132 -22.20 -8.88 1.82
N SER A 133 -22.48 -7.88 0.99
CA SER A 133 -22.08 -6.49 1.23
C SER A 133 -22.68 -5.93 2.51
N SER A 134 -23.92 -6.31 2.85
CA SER A 134 -24.62 -5.84 4.06
C SER A 134 -23.98 -6.26 5.39
N HIS A 135 -23.06 -7.23 5.36
CA HIS A 135 -22.30 -7.66 6.53
C HIS A 135 -21.13 -6.72 6.89
N PHE A 136 -20.82 -5.76 6.03
CA PHE A 136 -19.71 -4.83 6.19
C PHE A 136 -20.20 -3.39 6.27
N ASP A 137 -19.44 -2.53 6.95
CA ASP A 137 -19.79 -1.13 7.10
C ASP A 137 -19.43 -0.33 5.85
N ALA A 138 -20.46 0.25 5.20
CA ALA A 138 -20.36 1.07 4.00
C ALA A 138 -19.54 0.41 2.88
N VAL A 139 -19.91 -0.80 2.45
CA VAL A 139 -19.26 -1.52 1.34
C VAL A 139 -20.31 -1.99 0.33
N TYR A 140 -19.95 -2.02 -0.95
CA TYR A 140 -20.64 -2.81 -1.96
C TYR A 140 -19.64 -3.73 -2.67
N ILE A 141 -20.12 -4.89 -3.11
CA ILE A 141 -19.35 -5.87 -3.87
C ILE A 141 -19.97 -6.04 -5.26
N HIS A 142 -19.10 -6.11 -6.25
CA HIS A 142 -19.35 -6.27 -7.68
C HIS A 142 -18.55 -7.48 -8.19
N PRO A 143 -18.95 -8.18 -9.27
CA PRO A 143 -18.19 -9.30 -9.83
C PRO A 143 -16.70 -9.02 -10.10
N LYS A 144 -16.35 -7.74 -10.32
CA LYS A 144 -14.99 -7.24 -10.57
C LYS A 144 -14.29 -6.60 -9.37
N THR A 145 -14.91 -6.57 -8.19
CA THR A 145 -14.35 -5.92 -6.98
C THR A 145 -12.96 -6.44 -6.66
N TYR A 146 -12.79 -7.76 -6.61
CA TYR A 146 -11.49 -8.36 -6.30
C TYR A 146 -10.42 -7.96 -7.31
N ASP A 147 -10.70 -8.08 -8.61
CA ASP A 147 -9.73 -7.78 -9.67
C ASP A 147 -9.31 -6.31 -9.69
N LEU A 148 -10.27 -5.39 -9.53
CA LEU A 148 -10.02 -3.95 -9.55
C LEU A 148 -9.37 -3.46 -8.25
N ALA A 149 -9.63 -4.13 -7.11
CA ALA A 149 -8.89 -3.91 -5.87
C ALA A 149 -7.42 -4.32 -6.01
N LEU A 150 -7.14 -5.47 -6.66
CA LEU A 150 -5.76 -5.87 -6.98
C LEU A 150 -5.08 -4.85 -7.90
N TYR A 151 -5.78 -4.33 -8.91
CA TYR A 151 -5.23 -3.27 -9.76
C TYR A 151 -4.94 -1.98 -8.99
N SER A 152 -5.79 -1.62 -8.02
CA SER A 152 -5.60 -0.43 -7.20
C SER A 152 -4.36 -0.56 -6.31
N ALA A 153 -4.18 -1.70 -5.65
CA ALA A 153 -3.01 -1.99 -4.85
C ALA A 153 -1.74 -2.09 -5.71
N GLY A 154 -1.77 -2.90 -6.77
CA GLY A 154 -0.60 -3.14 -7.63
C GLY A 154 -0.11 -1.88 -8.35
N SER A 155 -1.03 -1.05 -8.83
CA SER A 155 -0.68 0.27 -9.41
C SER A 155 -0.03 1.20 -8.38
N THR A 156 -0.43 1.10 -7.11
CA THR A 156 0.16 1.89 -6.03
C THR A 156 1.57 1.41 -5.70
N ILE A 157 1.78 0.09 -5.63
CA ILE A 157 3.09 -0.52 -5.40
C ILE A 157 4.08 -0.12 -6.51
N ASP A 158 3.72 -0.33 -7.78
CA ASP A 158 4.61 -0.02 -8.90
C ASP A 158 4.91 1.46 -9.03
N LEU A 159 3.96 2.34 -8.68
CA LEU A 159 4.22 3.76 -8.64
C LEU A 159 5.31 4.11 -7.61
N MET A 160 5.28 3.45 -6.44
CA MET A 160 6.29 3.65 -5.41
C MET A 160 7.65 3.09 -5.86
N ASP A 161 7.68 1.91 -6.49
CA ASP A 161 8.90 1.33 -7.08
C ASP A 161 9.52 2.25 -8.14
N ASP A 162 8.69 2.80 -9.03
CA ASP A 162 9.12 3.71 -10.09
C ASP A 162 9.64 5.05 -9.54
N ILE A 163 9.11 5.52 -8.40
CA ILE A 163 9.63 6.71 -7.70
C ILE A 163 10.96 6.40 -7.02
N VAL A 164 11.04 5.31 -6.25
CA VAL A 164 12.24 4.94 -5.48
C VAL A 164 13.42 4.57 -6.39
N SER A 165 13.16 3.91 -7.51
CA SER A 165 14.17 3.60 -8.52
C SER A 165 14.63 4.81 -9.35
N GLY A 166 13.97 5.96 -9.22
CA GLY A 166 14.29 7.18 -9.95
C GLY A 166 13.80 7.21 -11.40
N LYS A 167 12.89 6.31 -11.80
CA LYS A 167 12.26 6.33 -13.13
C LYS A 167 11.32 7.53 -13.30
N VAL A 168 10.65 7.96 -12.22
CA VAL A 168 9.85 9.19 -12.15
C VAL A 168 10.20 10.00 -10.91
N LYS A 169 9.95 11.31 -10.95
CA LYS A 169 10.25 12.20 -9.81
C LYS A 169 9.25 12.04 -8.66
N ASN A 170 7.98 11.88 -9.05
CA ASN A 170 6.80 11.72 -8.21
C ASN A 170 5.72 11.09 -9.09
N GLY A 171 4.54 10.83 -8.54
CA GLY A 171 3.44 10.38 -9.38
C GLY A 171 2.09 10.35 -8.70
N PHE A 172 1.08 9.96 -9.47
CA PHE A 172 -0.30 9.88 -9.05
C PHE A 172 -0.93 8.59 -9.57
N ALA A 173 -1.50 7.80 -8.66
CA ALA A 173 -2.31 6.63 -8.99
C ALA A 173 -3.78 7.01 -8.91
N LEU A 174 -4.44 7.15 -10.06
CA LEU A 174 -5.88 7.38 -10.10
C LEU A 174 -6.59 6.03 -10.04
N VAL A 175 -6.88 5.56 -8.82
CA VAL A 175 -7.34 4.20 -8.54
C VAL A 175 -8.72 4.14 -7.88
N ARG A 176 -9.46 3.06 -8.15
CA ARG A 176 -10.70 2.65 -7.46
C ARG A 176 -10.79 1.12 -7.47
N PRO A 177 -11.20 0.47 -6.36
CA PRO A 177 -11.70 1.03 -5.10
C PRO A 177 -10.64 1.74 -4.22
N PRO A 178 -11.06 2.61 -3.26
CA PRO A 178 -10.15 3.24 -2.29
C PRO A 178 -9.57 2.21 -1.29
N GLY A 179 -8.72 2.66 -0.36
CA GLY A 179 -7.96 1.74 0.51
C GLY A 179 -7.85 2.07 2.01
N HIS A 180 -7.86 3.34 2.43
CA HIS A 180 -7.41 3.70 3.78
C HIS A 180 -8.25 3.18 4.97
N HIS A 181 -9.46 2.67 4.71
CA HIS A 181 -10.34 2.02 5.70
C HIS A 181 -10.28 0.48 5.67
N ALA A 182 -9.63 -0.14 4.69
CA ALA A 182 -9.62 -1.59 4.55
C ALA A 182 -8.82 -2.24 5.69
N MET A 183 -9.52 -2.92 6.59
CA MET A 183 -8.96 -3.57 7.78
C MET A 183 -8.18 -4.83 7.41
N ALA A 184 -7.37 -5.34 8.34
CA ALA A 184 -6.61 -6.56 8.12
C ALA A 184 -7.52 -7.77 7.80
N ALA A 185 -8.72 -7.83 8.39
CA ALA A 185 -9.61 -8.99 8.30
C ALA A 185 -10.95 -8.72 7.57
N GLU A 186 -11.20 -7.51 7.08
CA GLU A 186 -12.48 -7.16 6.47
C GLU A 186 -12.39 -5.88 5.58
N PRO A 187 -13.28 -5.73 4.59
CA PRO A 187 -13.46 -4.46 3.89
C PRO A 187 -14.28 -3.48 4.74
N CYS A 188 -14.11 -2.18 4.53
CA CYS A 188 -14.83 -1.13 5.26
C CYS A 188 -14.76 0.19 4.48
N GLY A 189 -15.81 1.02 4.51
CA GLY A 189 -15.77 2.38 3.95
C GLY A 189 -15.38 2.41 2.47
N TYR A 190 -15.99 1.53 1.68
CA TYR A 190 -15.73 1.29 0.26
C TYR A 190 -14.34 0.71 -0.05
N CYS A 191 -13.50 0.49 0.96
CA CYS A 191 -12.13 0.03 0.80
C CYS A 191 -12.08 -1.50 0.91
N ILE A 192 -11.40 -2.13 -0.04
CA ILE A 192 -11.27 -3.60 -0.11
C ILE A 192 -9.89 -4.04 0.38
N PHE A 193 -8.84 -3.45 -0.19
CA PHE A 193 -7.46 -3.63 0.24
C PHE A 193 -6.83 -2.26 0.50
N ASN A 194 -5.97 -2.16 1.50
CA ASN A 194 -5.36 -0.90 1.90
C ASN A 194 -4.18 -0.58 0.98
N ASN A 195 -4.48 0.03 -0.17
CA ASN A 195 -3.51 0.38 -1.21
C ASN A 195 -2.24 1.06 -0.66
N VAL A 196 -2.43 2.05 0.22
CA VAL A 196 -1.33 2.85 0.79
C VAL A 196 -0.53 2.04 1.80
N ALA A 197 -1.19 1.29 2.68
CA ALA A 197 -0.49 0.46 3.66
C ALA A 197 0.31 -0.67 2.97
N ILE A 198 -0.25 -1.32 1.96
CA ILE A 198 0.44 -2.36 1.19
C ILE A 198 1.69 -1.76 0.51
N GLY A 199 1.54 -0.62 -0.17
CA GLY A 199 2.65 0.08 -0.81
C GLY A 199 3.75 0.49 0.19
N ALA A 200 3.37 1.07 1.33
CA ALA A 200 4.33 1.44 2.36
C ALA A 200 5.07 0.22 2.93
N LYS A 201 4.36 -0.89 3.17
CA LYS A 201 4.97 -2.13 3.66
C LYS A 201 5.92 -2.74 2.63
N HIS A 202 5.57 -2.69 1.34
CA HIS A 202 6.46 -3.08 0.25
C HIS A 202 7.74 -2.24 0.22
N CYS A 203 7.63 -0.91 0.31
CA CYS A 203 8.80 -0.02 0.38
C CYS A 203 9.75 -0.36 1.54
N ILE A 204 9.20 -0.72 2.70
CA ILE A 204 10.00 -1.11 3.87
C ILE A 204 10.69 -2.45 3.63
N ASP A 205 9.90 -3.48 3.26
CA ASP A 205 10.37 -4.86 3.27
C ASP A 205 11.21 -5.21 2.03
N ASN A 206 10.94 -4.59 0.87
CA ASN A 206 11.55 -4.92 -0.42
C ASN A 206 12.54 -3.87 -0.91
N LEU A 207 12.29 -2.60 -0.59
CA LEU A 207 13.14 -1.49 -1.03
C LEU A 207 14.05 -0.96 0.08
N GLY A 208 13.90 -1.46 1.31
CA GLY A 208 14.76 -1.12 2.44
C GLY A 208 14.56 0.30 2.98
N LEU A 209 13.39 0.92 2.75
CA LEU A 209 13.10 2.24 3.32
C LEU A 209 12.93 2.14 4.84
N GLU A 210 13.65 2.98 5.57
CA GLU A 210 13.63 2.99 7.05
C GLU A 210 12.61 3.97 7.62
N ARG A 211 12.14 4.94 6.83
CA ARG A 211 11.24 6.01 7.27
C ARG A 211 10.25 6.36 6.16
N ILE A 212 8.96 6.30 6.48
CA ILE A 212 7.86 6.66 5.59
C ILE A 212 6.94 7.63 6.32
N LEU A 213 6.52 8.69 5.63
CA LEU A 213 5.44 9.56 6.07
C LEU A 213 4.21 9.28 5.19
N ILE A 214 3.10 8.94 5.83
CA ILE A 214 1.79 8.86 5.20
C ILE A 214 1.00 10.08 5.65
N VAL A 215 0.58 10.91 4.69
CA VAL A 215 -0.30 12.06 4.91
C VAL A 215 -1.67 11.70 4.34
N ASP A 216 -2.65 11.55 5.23
CA ASP A 216 -4.04 11.28 4.89
C ASP A 216 -4.86 12.57 5.09
N TRP A 217 -5.16 13.22 3.98
CA TRP A 217 -5.98 14.43 3.96
C TRP A 217 -7.45 14.16 3.62
N ASP A 218 -7.84 12.88 3.48
CA ASP A 218 -9.24 12.55 3.25
C ASP A 218 -10.08 13.07 4.42
N VAL A 219 -11.34 13.44 4.15
CA VAL A 219 -12.20 13.99 5.19
C VAL A 219 -12.56 12.94 6.25
N HIS A 220 -12.43 11.65 5.94
CA HIS A 220 -12.61 10.55 6.88
C HIS A 220 -11.27 10.08 7.45
N HIS A 221 -11.30 9.62 8.69
CA HIS A 221 -10.13 9.01 9.32
C HIS A 221 -9.80 7.66 8.65
N GLY A 222 -8.61 7.49 8.10
CA GLY A 222 -8.10 6.20 7.60
C GLY A 222 -7.67 5.25 8.73
N GLN A 223 -8.61 4.82 9.58
CA GLN A 223 -8.37 4.01 10.77
C GLN A 223 -7.57 2.73 10.48
N ALA A 224 -7.81 2.08 9.34
CA ALA A 224 -7.09 0.85 9.02
C ALA A 224 -5.62 1.12 8.68
N THR A 225 -5.32 2.29 8.10
CA THR A 225 -3.94 2.73 7.89
C THR A 225 -3.27 3.03 9.22
N GLN A 226 -3.98 3.68 10.16
CA GLN A 226 -3.49 3.86 11.53
C GLN A 226 -3.16 2.51 12.19
N TYR A 227 -4.07 1.54 12.16
CA TYR A 227 -3.85 0.24 12.82
C TYR A 227 -2.70 -0.54 12.17
N SER A 228 -2.54 -0.45 10.85
CA SER A 228 -1.49 -1.16 10.11
C SER A 228 -0.07 -0.82 10.59
N PHE A 229 0.11 0.37 11.15
CA PHE A 229 1.42 0.89 11.54
C PHE A 229 1.49 1.40 12.98
N TYR A 230 0.49 1.12 13.81
CA TYR A 230 0.40 1.68 15.16
C TYR A 230 1.66 1.43 16.00
N ASP A 231 2.24 0.23 15.87
CA ASP A 231 3.46 -0.18 16.57
C ASP A 231 4.73 -0.15 15.69
N ASP A 232 4.65 0.36 14.45
CA ASP A 232 5.80 0.42 13.53
C ASP A 232 6.43 1.84 13.51
N PRO A 233 7.57 2.07 14.20
CA PRO A 233 8.17 3.39 14.30
C PRO A 233 8.77 3.90 12.98
N ARG A 234 8.84 3.05 11.95
CA ARG A 234 9.32 3.44 10.61
C ARG A 234 8.26 4.21 9.83
N VAL A 235 7.00 4.16 10.25
CA VAL A 235 5.89 4.83 9.55
C VAL A 235 5.27 5.88 10.46
N LEU A 236 5.37 7.13 10.06
CA LEU A 236 4.58 8.21 10.65
C LEU A 236 3.27 8.34 9.86
N TYR A 237 2.15 8.02 10.49
CA TYR A 237 0.81 8.29 9.95
C TYR A 237 0.28 9.61 10.50
N PHE A 238 -0.09 10.52 9.60
CA PHE A 238 -0.75 11.77 9.94
C PHE A 238 -2.08 11.85 9.19
N SER A 239 -3.18 12.08 9.91
CA SER A 239 -4.50 12.26 9.34
C SER A 239 -5.18 13.51 9.88
N ILE A 240 -5.77 14.28 8.98
CA ILE A 240 -6.73 15.34 9.31
C ILE A 240 -8.09 14.93 8.81
N HIS A 241 -9.09 14.88 9.68
CA HIS A 241 -10.41 14.38 9.32
C HIS A 241 -11.52 15.10 10.10
N ARG A 242 -12.73 15.09 9.54
CA ARG A 242 -13.93 15.52 10.24
C ARG A 242 -14.21 14.52 11.35
N TYR A 243 -14.41 15.03 12.56
CA TYR A 243 -14.60 14.18 13.74
C TYR A 243 -15.91 14.48 14.48
N GLU A 244 -16.21 15.78 14.72
CA GLU A 244 -17.43 16.22 15.40
C GLU A 244 -17.71 15.45 16.71
N PHE A 245 -16.66 15.25 17.51
CA PHE A 245 -16.72 14.49 18.78
C PHE A 245 -17.17 13.03 18.61
N GLY A 246 -16.81 12.41 17.48
CA GLY A 246 -17.18 11.02 17.16
C GLY A 246 -18.58 10.90 16.58
N ALA A 247 -19.23 12.00 16.22
CA ALA A 247 -20.53 11.98 15.55
C ALA A 247 -20.44 11.83 14.02
N PHE A 248 -19.23 11.94 13.45
CA PHE A 248 -18.98 11.72 12.03
C PHE A 248 -18.29 10.37 11.82
N TRP A 249 -18.73 9.65 10.79
CA TRP A 249 -18.22 8.34 10.41
C TRP A 249 -16.69 8.34 10.29
N PRO A 250 -15.98 7.34 10.86
CA PRO A 250 -16.46 6.04 11.38
C PRO A 250 -16.82 5.99 12.88
N GLU A 251 -17.08 7.12 13.54
CA GLU A 251 -17.55 7.17 14.95
C GLU A 251 -16.63 6.48 16.00
N LEU A 252 -15.35 6.35 15.70
CA LEU A 252 -14.37 5.65 16.55
C LEU A 252 -13.84 6.51 17.70
N ILE A 253 -13.66 5.91 18.89
CA ILE A 253 -13.23 6.56 20.14
C ILE A 253 -11.70 6.63 20.25
N GLU A 254 -10.95 5.79 19.55
CA GLU A 254 -9.48 5.79 19.53
C GLU A 254 -8.88 7.11 19.01
N THR A 255 -9.69 7.92 18.32
CA THR A 255 -9.44 9.35 18.07
C THR A 255 -9.31 10.17 19.36
N ILE A 256 -10.04 9.81 20.44
CA ILE A 256 -9.98 10.35 21.80
C ILE A 256 -8.97 9.62 22.68
N GLU A 257 -8.80 8.29 22.60
CA GLU A 257 -7.80 7.61 23.44
C GLU A 257 -6.38 8.11 23.17
N THR A 258 -6.08 8.49 21.92
CA THR A 258 -4.83 9.17 21.57
C THR A 258 -4.73 10.52 22.29
N LEU A 259 -5.82 11.29 22.36
CA LEU A 259 -5.90 12.56 23.11
C LEU A 259 -5.80 12.36 24.64
N LEU A 260 -6.29 11.24 25.19
CA LEU A 260 -6.26 10.97 26.63
C LEU A 260 -4.95 10.31 27.10
N LYS A 261 -4.30 9.50 26.26
CA LYS A 261 -2.98 8.91 26.53
C LYS A 261 -1.83 9.92 26.31
N GLN A 262 -2.04 10.96 25.49
CA GLN A 262 -1.09 12.05 25.26
C GLN A 262 -1.21 13.20 26.28
N GLN A 263 -1.41 12.92 27.57
CA GLN A 263 -1.12 13.89 28.64
C GLN A 263 0.41 14.09 28.84
N ASN A 264 1.14 14.27 27.74
CA ASN A 264 2.49 14.82 27.73
C ASN A 264 2.40 16.20 27.04
N PRO A 265 2.41 17.31 27.80
CA PRO A 265 2.09 18.65 27.28
C PRO A 265 3.07 19.19 26.22
N ASP A 266 4.19 18.51 25.99
CA ASP A 266 5.27 18.99 25.10
C ASP A 266 5.19 18.44 23.65
N ALA A 267 4.21 17.59 23.32
CA ALA A 267 4.15 16.91 22.01
C ALA A 267 3.15 17.52 20.99
N PHE A 268 2.42 18.57 21.35
CA PHE A 268 1.38 19.13 20.47
C PHE A 268 1.78 20.47 19.84
N VAL A 269 1.90 20.47 18.51
CA VAL A 269 1.64 21.68 17.71
C VAL A 269 0.15 21.68 17.38
N ARG A 270 -0.64 22.41 18.17
CA ARG A 270 -1.97 22.84 17.72
C ARG A 270 -1.76 23.91 16.65
N LEU A 271 -2.26 23.66 15.44
CA LEU A 271 -2.53 24.74 14.49
C LEU A 271 -3.90 25.31 14.89
N GLU A 272 -3.87 26.48 15.54
CA GLU A 272 -5.03 27.37 15.69
C GLU A 272 -5.39 28.05 14.37
#